data_AF-A0A1V6SVU6-F1
#
_entry.id   AF-A0A1V6SVU6-F1
#
_cell.length_a   1.000
_cell.length_b   1.000
_cell.length_c   1.000
_cell.angle_alpha   90.00
_cell.angle_beta   90.00
_cell.angle_gamma   90.00
#
_symmetry.space_group_name_H-M   'P 1'
#
loop_
_entity.id
_entity.type
_entity.pdbx_description
1 polymer ?
#
loop_
_entity_poly.entity_id
_entity_poly.type
_entity_poly.pdbx_seq_one_letter_code
_entity_poly.pdbx_strand_id
1 'polypeptide(L)'
;MVEIRAAAKCTEVTSQCPVEGTIYGYAPDLVFSIEFCLIFGICSLIQLGQMIRWRLWSFSIAVILGSLTEVIGYFGRILLNKNPYSSADFKTQICTLTLAPAFWSAAIYLTLKHGVNVLGQEYSTLRAKWYPYIFVTCDVISLILQGAGGGLAAAAKTSKASDIGSDVMMAGIVWQVVTLTVFAVMSGDFLLRIKNAPKDGLSVEARKVWNSRNFWVFFWGIFVAFVTTYVRCVYRIAEMAERALSL
;
A
#
# COMPACT_ATOMS: atom_id res chain seq x y z
N MET A 1 9.49 -36.49 -14.59
CA MET A 1 9.85 -35.70 -15.79
C MET A 1 8.69 -35.47 -16.79
N VAL A 2 7.51 -36.06 -16.60
CA VAL A 2 6.33 -35.83 -17.45
C VAL A 2 5.39 -34.75 -16.88
N GLU A 3 5.27 -34.63 -15.55
CA GLU A 3 4.36 -33.65 -14.90
C GLU A 3 4.80 -32.18 -15.02
N ILE A 4 6.11 -31.90 -15.04
CA ILE A 4 6.63 -30.51 -15.13
C ILE A 4 6.43 -29.90 -16.53
N ARG A 5 6.25 -30.73 -17.57
CA ARG A 5 6.06 -30.24 -18.96
C ARG A 5 4.61 -29.92 -19.30
N ALA A 6 3.64 -30.41 -18.55
CA ALA A 6 2.22 -30.06 -18.76
C ALA A 6 1.91 -28.63 -18.29
N ALA A 7 2.53 -28.17 -17.20
CA ALA A 7 2.36 -26.82 -16.66
C ALA A 7 2.81 -25.70 -17.63
N ALA A 8 3.67 -26.00 -18.61
CA ALA A 8 4.19 -25.01 -19.55
C ALA A 8 3.23 -24.63 -20.70
N LYS A 9 2.06 -25.28 -20.81
CA LYS A 9 1.09 -25.06 -21.90
C LYS A 9 -0.36 -24.92 -21.45
N CYS A 10 -0.61 -24.81 -20.14
CA CYS A 10 -1.96 -24.57 -19.66
C CYS A 10 -2.24 -23.06 -19.72
N THR A 11 -3.33 -22.65 -20.37
CA THR A 11 -3.82 -21.26 -20.38
C THR A 11 -5.16 -21.13 -19.69
N GLU A 12 -5.90 -22.23 -19.50
CA GLU A 12 -7.23 -22.26 -18.88
C GLU A 12 -7.36 -23.47 -17.95
N VAL A 13 -8.22 -23.37 -16.94
CA VAL A 13 -8.52 -24.47 -16.02
C VAL A 13 -9.34 -25.52 -16.77
N THR A 14 -8.71 -26.66 -17.06
CA THR A 14 -9.34 -27.81 -17.75
C THR A 14 -9.10 -29.07 -16.92
N SER A 15 -9.83 -30.17 -17.17
CA SER A 15 -9.59 -31.47 -16.50
C SER A 15 -8.15 -32.01 -16.63
N GLN A 16 -7.37 -31.52 -17.59
CA GLN A 16 -5.95 -31.83 -17.79
C GLN A 16 -4.99 -30.84 -17.08
N CYS A 17 -5.51 -29.71 -16.59
CA CYS A 17 -4.79 -28.61 -15.95
C CYS A 17 -5.58 -28.17 -14.69
N PRO A 18 -5.52 -28.95 -13.59
CA PRO A 18 -6.36 -28.75 -12.41
C PRO A 18 -6.04 -27.43 -11.68
N VAL A 19 -7.02 -26.92 -10.92
CA VAL A 19 -6.93 -25.66 -10.15
C VAL A 19 -5.74 -25.68 -9.18
N GLU A 20 -5.39 -26.87 -8.68
CA GLU A 20 -4.24 -27.14 -7.82
C GLU A 20 -2.89 -26.82 -8.47
N GLY A 21 -2.83 -26.79 -9.81
CA GLY A 21 -1.63 -26.40 -10.57
C GLY A 21 -1.50 -24.90 -10.85
N THR A 22 -2.48 -24.09 -10.42
CA THR A 22 -2.43 -22.62 -10.55
C THR A 22 -1.63 -21.99 -9.41
N ILE A 23 -1.01 -20.84 -9.66
CA ILE A 23 -0.10 -20.17 -8.70
C ILE A 23 -0.80 -19.84 -7.36
N TYR A 24 -2.13 -19.68 -7.38
CA TYR A 24 -2.94 -19.38 -6.19
C TYR A 24 -3.63 -20.60 -5.57
N GLY A 25 -3.75 -21.73 -6.27
CA GLY A 25 -4.59 -22.86 -5.85
C GLY A 25 -6.10 -22.57 -5.89
N TYR A 26 -6.52 -21.39 -6.37
CA TYR A 26 -7.92 -20.99 -6.59
C TYR A 26 -8.02 -20.05 -7.80
N ALA A 27 -9.18 -20.05 -8.48
CA ALA A 27 -9.46 -19.11 -9.56
C ALA A 27 -9.84 -17.73 -8.95
N PRO A 28 -9.13 -16.63 -9.29
CA PRO A 28 -9.47 -15.30 -8.81
C PRO A 28 -10.87 -14.89 -9.28
N ASP A 29 -11.67 -14.34 -8.38
CA ASP A 29 -12.99 -13.82 -8.72
C ASP A 29 -12.85 -12.60 -9.66
N LEU A 30 -13.38 -12.77 -10.87
CA LEU A 30 -13.28 -11.80 -11.95
C LEU A 30 -14.13 -10.56 -11.65
N VAL A 31 -15.28 -10.73 -11.00
CA VAL A 31 -16.26 -9.65 -10.76
C VAL A 31 -15.64 -8.62 -9.83
N PHE A 32 -15.14 -9.05 -8.67
CA PHE A 32 -14.49 -8.14 -7.71
C PHE A 32 -13.25 -7.47 -8.29
N SER A 33 -12.46 -8.19 -9.10
CA SER A 33 -11.25 -7.62 -9.70
C SER A 33 -11.57 -6.48 -10.68
N ILE A 34 -12.64 -6.61 -11.47
CA ILE A 34 -13.12 -5.55 -12.37
C ILE A 34 -13.68 -4.37 -11.57
N GLU A 35 -14.50 -4.63 -10.55
CA GLU A 35 -15.10 -3.58 -9.73
C GLU A 35 -14.03 -2.72 -9.06
N PHE A 36 -13.05 -3.31 -8.37
CA PHE A 36 -11.98 -2.56 -7.74
C PHE A 36 -11.12 -1.81 -8.75
N CYS A 37 -10.81 -2.42 -9.90
CA CYS A 37 -10.08 -1.74 -10.98
C CYS A 37 -10.81 -0.47 -11.45
N LEU A 38 -12.12 -0.54 -11.64
CA LEU A 38 -12.93 0.61 -12.06
C LEU A 38 -13.03 1.67 -10.96
N ILE A 39 -13.24 1.26 -9.71
CA ILE A 39 -13.32 2.18 -8.56
C ILE A 39 -12.01 2.97 -8.43
N PHE A 40 -10.86 2.30 -8.37
CA PHE A 40 -9.57 2.99 -8.27
C PHE A 40 -9.25 3.82 -9.51
N GLY A 41 -9.66 3.38 -10.71
CA GLY A 41 -9.51 4.14 -11.94
C GLY A 41 -10.30 5.46 -11.92
N ILE A 42 -11.58 5.39 -11.54
CA ILE A 42 -12.46 6.57 -11.43
C ILE A 42 -11.94 7.51 -10.32
N CYS A 43 -11.57 6.97 -9.15
CA CYS A 43 -11.00 7.77 -8.07
C CYS A 43 -9.71 8.49 -8.51
N SER A 44 -8.84 7.83 -9.27
CA SER A 44 -7.62 8.44 -9.81
C SER A 44 -7.93 9.60 -10.76
N LEU A 45 -8.94 9.47 -11.62
CA LEU A 45 -9.35 10.55 -12.54
C LEU A 45 -9.96 11.73 -11.78
N ILE A 46 -10.81 11.47 -10.79
CA ILE A 46 -11.37 12.51 -9.92
C ILE A 46 -10.23 13.23 -9.17
N GLN A 47 -9.25 12.50 -8.65
CA GLN A 47 -8.12 13.07 -7.95
C GLN A 47 -7.25 13.92 -8.89
N LEU A 48 -7.07 13.50 -10.14
CA LEU A 48 -6.37 14.29 -11.15
C LEU A 48 -7.09 15.61 -11.46
N GLY A 49 -8.43 15.58 -11.58
CA GLY A 49 -9.22 16.80 -11.73
C GLY A 49 -9.09 17.75 -10.54
N GLN A 50 -9.12 17.20 -9.32
CA GLN A 50 -8.91 17.98 -8.08
C GLN A 50 -7.48 18.55 -8.01
N MET A 51 -6.48 17.80 -8.43
CA MET A 51 -5.08 18.23 -8.48
C MET A 51 -4.90 19.46 -9.37
N ILE A 52 -5.48 19.44 -10.57
CA ILE A 52 -5.42 20.56 -11.53
C ILE A 52 -6.18 21.78 -10.96
N ARG A 53 -7.36 21.57 -10.37
CA ARG A 53 -8.23 22.65 -9.88
C ARG A 53 -7.71 23.33 -8.62
N TRP A 54 -7.16 22.58 -7.67
CA TRP A 54 -6.77 23.05 -6.33
C TRP A 54 -5.27 23.11 -6.11
N ARG A 55 -4.45 22.68 -7.08
CA ARG A 55 -2.98 22.71 -7.05
C ARG A 55 -2.36 22.03 -5.82
N LEU A 56 -3.02 20.98 -5.31
CA LEU A 56 -2.53 20.14 -4.21
C LEU A 56 -1.55 19.09 -4.74
N TRP A 57 -0.41 19.53 -5.29
CA TRP A 57 0.53 18.69 -6.04
C TRP A 57 1.05 17.50 -5.23
N SER A 58 1.70 17.73 -4.08
CA SER A 58 2.38 16.64 -3.34
C SER A 58 1.42 15.56 -2.85
N PHE A 59 0.29 15.95 -2.27
CA PHE A 59 -0.74 15.01 -1.78
C PHE A 59 -1.38 14.26 -2.95
N SER A 60 -1.77 14.98 -4.01
CA SER A 60 -2.48 14.35 -5.13
C SER A 60 -1.58 13.40 -5.92
N ILE A 61 -0.29 13.72 -6.10
CA ILE A 61 0.66 12.82 -6.76
C ILE A 61 0.76 11.50 -6.00
N ALA A 62 0.89 11.54 -4.66
CA ALA A 62 0.96 10.33 -3.84
C ALA A 62 -0.32 9.48 -3.97
N VAL A 63 -1.50 10.11 -3.88
CA VAL A 63 -2.78 9.40 -4.02
C VAL A 63 -2.97 8.83 -5.42
N ILE A 64 -2.59 9.56 -6.47
CA ILE A 64 -2.69 9.09 -7.86
C ILE A 64 -1.75 7.91 -8.08
N LEU A 65 -0.49 7.97 -7.62
CA LEU A 65 0.45 6.85 -7.74
C LEU A 65 -0.04 5.61 -6.96
N GLY A 66 -0.59 5.80 -5.76
CA GLY A 66 -1.21 4.72 -4.99
C GLY A 66 -2.42 4.12 -5.71
N SER A 67 -3.27 4.96 -6.32
CA SER A 67 -4.44 4.49 -7.07
C SER A 67 -4.06 3.77 -8.36
N LEU A 68 -3.08 4.29 -9.11
CA LEU A 68 -2.60 3.67 -10.36
C LEU A 68 -1.94 2.32 -10.10
N THR A 69 -1.16 2.19 -9.03
CA THR A 69 -0.55 0.91 -8.66
C THR A 69 -1.60 -0.14 -8.29
N GLU A 70 -2.68 0.24 -7.61
CA GLU A 70 -3.83 -0.66 -7.38
C GLU A 70 -4.52 -1.02 -8.70
N VAL A 71 -4.79 -0.06 -9.59
CA VAL A 71 -5.40 -0.33 -10.91
C VAL A 71 -4.59 -1.34 -11.70
N ILE A 72 -3.27 -1.15 -11.79
CA ILE A 72 -2.39 -2.08 -12.52
C ILE A 72 -2.39 -3.46 -11.85
N GLY A 73 -2.42 -3.50 -10.51
CA GLY A 73 -2.51 -4.75 -9.76
C GLY A 73 -3.80 -5.52 -10.01
N TYR A 74 -4.96 -4.85 -9.95
CA TYR A 74 -6.25 -5.48 -10.25
C TYR A 74 -6.39 -5.83 -11.73
N PHE A 75 -5.80 -5.05 -12.63
CA PHE A 75 -5.71 -5.39 -14.04
C PHE A 75 -4.90 -6.67 -14.25
N GLY A 76 -3.76 -6.82 -13.55
CA GLY A 76 -2.99 -8.06 -13.52
C GLY A 76 -3.82 -9.26 -13.03
N ARG A 77 -4.69 -9.07 -12.02
CA ARG A 77 -5.65 -10.12 -11.57
C ARG A 77 -6.63 -10.53 -12.66
N ILE A 78 -7.16 -9.56 -13.43
CA ILE A 78 -8.07 -9.84 -14.54
C ILE A 78 -7.35 -10.64 -15.63
N LEU A 79 -6.09 -10.32 -15.93
CA LEU A 79 -5.29 -11.08 -16.89
C LEU A 79 -4.98 -12.50 -16.40
N LEU A 80 -4.70 -12.66 -15.10
CA LEU A 80 -4.50 -13.99 -14.48
C LEU A 80 -5.75 -14.85 -14.50
N ASN A 81 -6.95 -14.26 -14.45
CA ASN A 81 -8.18 -15.04 -14.62
C ASN A 81 -8.25 -15.69 -16.02
N LYS A 82 -7.76 -14.98 -17.05
CA LYS A 82 -7.70 -15.49 -18.44
C LYS A 82 -6.52 -16.42 -18.69
N ASN A 83 -5.39 -16.21 -18.02
CA ASN A 83 -4.22 -17.06 -18.09
C ASN A 83 -3.60 -17.30 -16.69
N PRO A 84 -4.11 -18.27 -15.93
CA PRO A 84 -3.69 -18.53 -14.54
C PRO A 84 -2.24 -18.97 -14.38
N TYR A 85 -1.58 -19.31 -15.49
CA TYR A 85 -0.20 -19.82 -15.54
C TYR A 85 0.82 -18.74 -15.93
N SER A 86 0.36 -17.51 -16.23
CA SER A 86 1.22 -16.40 -16.60
C SER A 86 2.04 -15.90 -15.40
N SER A 87 3.32 -16.27 -15.37
CA SER A 87 4.27 -15.79 -14.37
C SER A 87 4.48 -14.27 -14.44
N ALA A 88 4.30 -13.65 -15.61
CA ALA A 88 4.47 -12.21 -15.80
C ALA A 88 3.30 -11.42 -15.17
N ASP A 89 2.07 -11.89 -15.35
CA ASP A 89 0.89 -11.23 -14.79
C ASP A 89 0.84 -11.38 -13.27
N PHE A 90 1.24 -12.55 -12.75
CA PHE A 90 1.39 -12.79 -11.31
C PHE A 90 2.42 -11.87 -10.68
N LYS A 91 3.61 -11.75 -11.27
CA LYS A 91 4.67 -10.84 -10.80
C LYS A 91 4.23 -9.39 -10.85
N THR A 92 3.58 -8.97 -11.95
CA THR A 92 3.08 -7.59 -12.10
C THR A 92 2.04 -7.28 -11.02
N GLN A 93 1.09 -8.17 -10.79
CA GLN A 93 0.09 -8.03 -9.73
C GLN A 93 0.76 -7.92 -8.36
N ILE A 94 1.62 -8.88 -7.98
CA ILE A 94 2.22 -8.89 -6.65
C ILE A 94 3.07 -7.66 -6.41
N CYS A 95 3.94 -7.29 -7.35
CA CYS A 95 4.78 -6.12 -7.21
C CYS A 95 3.93 -4.85 -7.04
N THR A 96 3.00 -4.59 -7.95
CA THR A 96 2.22 -3.34 -7.92
C THR A 96 1.30 -3.24 -6.69
N LEU A 97 0.65 -4.34 -6.29
CA LEU A 97 -0.17 -4.37 -5.07
C LEU A 97 0.64 -4.27 -3.78
N THR A 98 1.93 -4.58 -3.82
CA THR A 98 2.87 -4.51 -2.68
C THR A 98 3.49 -3.11 -2.57
N LEU A 99 3.69 -2.41 -3.68
CA LEU A 99 4.17 -1.02 -3.71
C LEU A 99 3.07 -0.01 -3.32
N ALA A 100 1.80 -0.30 -3.63
CA ALA A 100 0.68 0.63 -3.42
C ALA A 100 0.57 1.21 -1.99
N PRO A 101 0.71 0.42 -0.90
CA PRO A 101 0.67 0.91 0.47
C PRO A 101 1.66 2.04 0.79
N ALA A 102 2.85 2.04 0.17
CA ALA A 102 3.85 3.08 0.44
C ALA A 102 3.41 4.46 -0.08
N PHE A 103 2.74 4.51 -1.23
CA PHE A 103 2.19 5.75 -1.77
C PHE A 103 1.02 6.28 -0.94
N TRP A 104 0.14 5.39 -0.47
CA TRP A 104 -0.92 5.75 0.47
C TRP A 104 -0.36 6.29 1.79
N SER A 105 0.69 5.64 2.31
CA SER A 105 1.40 6.07 3.52
C SER A 105 2.01 7.47 3.35
N ALA A 106 2.68 7.73 2.22
CA ALA A 106 3.20 9.06 1.89
C ALA A 106 2.11 10.15 1.89
N ALA A 107 0.93 9.86 1.35
CA ALA A 107 -0.21 10.80 1.38
C ALA A 107 -0.68 11.09 2.82
N ILE A 108 -0.73 10.06 3.68
CA ILE A 108 -1.10 10.18 5.09
C ILE A 108 -0.07 11.03 5.85
N TYR A 109 1.22 10.84 5.60
CA TYR A 109 2.29 11.61 6.24
C TYR A 109 2.22 13.10 5.87
N LEU A 110 1.93 13.40 4.61
CA LEU A 110 1.71 14.78 4.15
C LEU A 110 0.50 15.41 4.84
N THR A 111 -0.59 14.65 4.99
CA THR A 111 -1.78 15.11 5.72
C THR A 111 -1.45 15.43 7.17
N LEU A 112 -0.70 14.57 7.87
CA LEU A 112 -0.29 14.85 9.25
C LEU A 112 0.56 16.12 9.34
N LYS A 113 1.52 16.32 8.43
CA LYS A 113 2.31 17.57 8.36
C LYS A 113 1.39 18.80 8.28
N HIS A 114 0.36 18.76 7.43
CA HIS A 114 -0.60 19.86 7.33
C HIS A 114 -1.43 20.01 8.61
N GLY A 115 -1.85 18.91 9.22
CA GLY A 115 -2.53 18.89 10.52
C GLY A 115 -1.70 19.55 11.63
N VAL A 116 -0.43 19.19 11.76
CA VAL A 116 0.50 19.78 12.76
C VAL A 116 0.71 21.27 12.50
N ASN A 117 0.87 21.70 11.25
CA ASN A 117 1.04 23.11 10.93
C ASN A 117 -0.20 23.96 11.25
N VAL A 118 -1.41 23.38 11.15
CA VAL A 118 -2.67 24.10 11.36
C VAL A 118 -3.11 24.07 12.82
N LEU A 119 -2.95 22.94 13.51
CA LEU A 119 -3.44 22.75 14.88
C LEU A 119 -2.45 23.22 15.94
N GLY A 120 -1.17 23.39 15.57
CA GLY A 120 -0.13 23.92 16.45
C GLY A 120 1.05 22.97 16.56
N GLN A 121 2.24 23.48 16.23
CA GLN A 121 3.49 22.71 16.29
C GLN A 121 3.91 22.40 17.73
N GLU A 122 3.47 23.18 18.70
CA GLU A 122 3.82 23.07 20.12
C GLU A 122 3.33 21.77 20.76
N TYR A 123 2.26 21.19 20.22
CA TYR A 123 1.69 19.92 20.69
C TYR A 123 2.32 18.70 20.01
N SER A 124 3.26 18.90 19.08
CA SER A 124 3.88 17.84 18.30
C SER A 124 5.31 17.57 18.77
N THR A 125 5.62 16.31 19.04
CA THR A 125 6.97 15.86 19.46
C THR A 125 8.04 16.13 18.38
N LEU A 126 7.66 16.09 17.10
CA LEU A 126 8.52 16.44 15.98
C LEU A 126 8.03 17.70 15.25
N ARG A 127 8.95 18.41 14.61
CA ARG A 127 8.59 19.51 13.70
C ARG A 127 7.80 18.95 12.51
N ALA A 128 6.70 19.61 12.15
CA ALA A 128 5.82 19.19 11.05
C ALA A 128 6.54 18.86 9.74
N LYS A 129 7.64 19.58 9.44
CA LYS A 129 8.43 19.36 8.23
C LYS A 129 9.13 18.01 8.21
N TRP A 130 9.57 17.49 9.36
CA TRP A 130 10.38 16.27 9.44
C TRP A 130 9.59 14.98 9.28
N TYR A 131 8.29 14.96 9.61
CA TYR A 131 7.44 13.78 9.44
C TYR A 131 7.54 13.18 8.03
N PRO A 132 7.14 13.89 6.95
CA PRO A 132 7.19 13.29 5.63
C PRO A 132 8.63 12.99 5.19
N TYR A 133 9.64 13.78 5.57
CA TYR A 133 11.02 13.45 5.18
C TYR A 133 11.50 12.13 5.79
N ILE A 134 11.33 11.93 7.10
CA ILE A 134 11.78 10.72 7.78
C ILE A 134 11.00 9.51 7.28
N PHE A 135 9.66 9.57 7.34
CA PHE A 135 8.83 8.41 7.06
C PHE A 135 8.80 8.06 5.56
N VAL A 136 8.84 9.04 4.64
CA VAL A 136 8.97 8.74 3.21
C VAL A 136 10.35 8.16 2.89
N THR A 137 11.43 8.63 3.52
CA THR A 137 12.75 8.01 3.32
C THR A 137 12.76 6.56 3.80
N CYS A 138 12.15 6.28 4.96
CA CYS A 138 11.99 4.90 5.44
C CYS A 138 11.20 4.04 4.46
N ASP A 139 10.12 4.57 3.87
CA ASP A 139 9.32 3.85 2.88
C ASP A 139 10.07 3.69 1.53
N VAL A 140 10.90 4.65 1.13
CA VAL A 140 11.76 4.49 -0.06
C VAL A 140 12.75 3.34 0.15
N ILE A 141 13.32 3.21 1.35
CA ILE A 141 14.20 2.09 1.69
C ILE A 141 13.43 0.76 1.61
N SER A 142 12.21 0.67 2.16
CA SER A 142 11.41 -0.56 2.01
C SER A 142 11.07 -0.86 0.56
N LEU A 143 10.72 0.15 -0.25
CA LEU A 143 10.43 -0.02 -1.66
C LEU A 143 11.65 -0.52 -2.44
N ILE A 144 12.86 -0.06 -2.12
CA ILE A 144 14.10 -0.57 -2.72
C ILE A 144 14.31 -2.03 -2.35
N LEU A 145 14.14 -2.41 -1.08
CA LEU A 145 14.25 -3.80 -0.64
C LEU A 145 13.21 -4.69 -1.32
N GLN A 146 11.96 -4.25 -1.41
CA GLN A 146 10.88 -4.97 -2.08
C GLN A 146 11.15 -5.13 -3.58
N GLY A 147 11.59 -4.06 -4.25
CA GLY A 147 11.92 -4.08 -5.67
C GLY A 147 13.14 -4.95 -5.98
N ALA A 148 14.20 -4.85 -5.19
CA ALA A 148 15.39 -5.68 -5.33
C ALA A 148 15.09 -7.16 -5.02
N GLY A 149 14.38 -7.45 -3.93
CA GLY A 149 13.97 -8.79 -3.56
C GLY A 149 13.05 -9.43 -4.59
N GLY A 150 12.03 -8.69 -5.04
CA GLY A 150 11.12 -9.15 -6.10
C GLY A 150 11.84 -9.37 -7.44
N GLY A 151 12.80 -8.51 -7.79
CA GLY A 151 13.64 -8.67 -8.98
C GLY A 151 14.55 -9.91 -8.90
N LEU A 152 15.19 -10.13 -7.75
CA LEU A 152 16.02 -11.31 -7.49
C LEU A 152 15.19 -12.60 -7.54
N ALA A 153 14.02 -12.62 -6.89
CA ALA A 153 13.10 -13.75 -6.95
C ALA A 153 12.62 -14.01 -8.39
N ALA A 154 12.39 -12.95 -9.16
CA ALA A 154 11.95 -13.08 -10.55
C ALA A 154 13.03 -13.60 -11.51
N ALA A 155 14.30 -13.33 -11.25
CA ALA A 155 15.44 -13.72 -12.07
C ALA A 155 16.11 -15.04 -11.61
N ALA A 156 15.69 -15.58 -10.47
CA ALA A 156 16.25 -16.80 -9.89
C ALA A 156 16.07 -18.02 -10.82
N LYS A 157 17.17 -18.77 -11.01
CA LYS A 157 17.19 -20.03 -11.76
C LYS A 157 17.18 -21.27 -10.86
N THR A 158 17.34 -21.06 -9.55
CA THR A 158 17.37 -22.10 -8.51
C THR A 158 16.40 -21.72 -7.41
N SER A 159 15.84 -22.72 -6.70
CA SER A 159 14.93 -22.50 -5.56
C SER A 159 15.57 -21.61 -4.51
N LYS A 160 16.81 -21.93 -4.09
CA LYS A 160 17.56 -21.14 -3.10
C LYS A 160 17.68 -19.65 -3.46
N ALA A 161 17.88 -19.31 -4.74
CA ALA A 161 17.98 -17.91 -5.15
C ALA A 161 16.61 -17.21 -5.14
N SER A 162 15.53 -17.95 -5.39
CA SER A 162 14.15 -17.46 -5.27
C SER A 162 13.77 -17.18 -3.82
N ASP A 163 14.20 -18.05 -2.91
CA ASP A 163 13.96 -17.92 -1.47
C ASP A 163 14.65 -16.67 -0.92
N ILE A 164 15.93 -16.46 -1.27
CA ILE A 164 16.67 -15.24 -0.89
C ILE A 164 15.96 -13.98 -1.39
N GLY A 165 15.46 -13.99 -2.63
CA GLY A 165 14.70 -12.84 -3.16
C GLY A 165 13.41 -12.57 -2.38
N SER A 166 12.70 -13.64 -2.00
CA SER A 166 11.46 -13.57 -1.22
C SER A 166 11.72 -13.06 0.20
N ASP A 167 12.82 -13.50 0.83
CA ASP A 167 13.25 -13.03 2.15
C ASP A 167 13.62 -11.53 2.14
N VAL A 168 14.34 -11.08 1.11
CA VAL A 168 14.69 -9.66 0.93
C VAL A 168 13.43 -8.82 0.72
N MET A 169 12.47 -9.32 -0.06
CA MET A 169 11.18 -8.66 -0.25
C MET A 169 10.39 -8.58 1.08
N MET A 170 10.34 -9.68 1.84
CA MET A 170 9.69 -9.76 3.14
C MET A 170 10.30 -8.78 4.15
N ALA A 171 11.64 -8.68 4.19
CA ALA A 171 12.34 -7.73 5.05
C ALA A 171 11.91 -6.28 4.77
N GLY A 172 11.72 -5.92 3.49
CA GLY A 172 11.19 -4.62 3.10
C GLY A 172 9.76 -4.38 3.61
N ILE A 173 8.87 -5.37 3.54
CA ILE A 173 7.49 -5.24 4.04
C ILE A 173 7.48 -5.11 5.58
N VAL A 174 8.28 -5.91 6.29
CA VAL A 174 8.41 -5.83 7.75
C VAL A 174 8.92 -4.46 8.18
N TRP A 175 9.95 -3.94 7.50
CA TRP A 175 10.46 -2.59 7.74
C TRP A 175 9.36 -1.53 7.61
N GLN A 176 8.54 -1.63 6.56
CA GLN A 176 7.43 -0.72 6.31
C GLN A 176 6.33 -0.80 7.39
N VAL A 177 6.02 -1.99 7.92
CA VAL A 177 5.05 -2.13 9.02
C VAL A 177 5.58 -1.51 10.31
N VAL A 178 6.87 -1.69 10.59
CA VAL A 178 7.51 -1.07 11.77
C VAL A 178 7.47 0.45 11.66
N THR A 179 7.80 1.02 10.49
CA THR A 179 7.78 2.48 10.28
C THR A 179 6.38 3.05 10.41
N LEU A 180 5.37 2.36 9.84
CA LEU A 180 3.95 2.71 9.99
C LEU A 180 3.47 2.64 11.45
N THR A 181 3.93 1.64 12.21
CA THR A 181 3.58 1.50 13.63
C THR A 181 4.14 2.66 14.44
N VAL A 182 5.41 3.03 14.22
CA VAL A 182 6.01 4.21 14.87
C VAL A 182 5.23 5.47 14.50
N PHE A 183 4.88 5.66 13.22
CA PHE A 183 4.04 6.78 12.79
C PHE A 183 2.67 6.81 13.50
N ALA A 184 2.02 5.65 13.68
CA ALA A 184 0.75 5.54 14.40
C ALA A 184 0.86 6.03 15.85
N VAL A 185 1.92 5.62 16.56
CA VAL A 185 2.17 6.04 17.95
C VAL A 185 2.40 7.54 18.02
N MET A 186 3.23 8.09 17.12
CA MET A 186 3.54 9.53 17.11
C MET A 186 2.33 10.40 16.73
N SER A 187 1.52 9.95 15.77
CA SER A 187 0.28 10.65 15.38
C SER A 187 -0.77 10.55 16.49
N GLY A 188 -0.87 9.41 17.17
CA GLY A 188 -1.72 9.23 18.35
C GLY A 188 -1.33 10.16 19.51
N ASP A 189 -0.04 10.24 19.85
CA ASP A 189 0.49 11.16 20.86
C ASP A 189 0.13 12.63 20.54
N PHE A 190 0.34 13.05 19.29
CA PHE A 190 -0.04 14.39 18.82
C PHE A 190 -1.54 14.68 19.00
N LEU A 191 -2.41 13.75 18.62
CA LEU A 191 -3.86 13.91 18.75
C LEU A 191 -4.31 13.95 20.21
N LEU A 192 -3.72 13.11 21.08
CA LEU A 192 -4.01 13.11 22.51
C LEU A 192 -3.57 14.43 23.17
N ARG A 193 -2.40 14.95 22.81
CA ARG A 193 -1.91 16.24 23.30
C ARG A 193 -2.82 17.39 22.90
N ILE A 194 -3.30 17.43 21.66
CA ILE A 194 -4.26 18.45 21.22
C ILE A 194 -5.60 18.32 21.95
N LYS A 195 -6.09 17.08 22.12
CA LYS A 195 -7.36 16.86 22.83
C LYS A 195 -7.28 17.31 24.30
N ASN A 196 -6.13 17.14 24.93
CA ASN A 196 -5.89 17.51 26.34
C ASN A 196 -5.39 18.94 26.52
N ALA A 197 -5.11 19.66 25.44
CA ALA A 197 -4.62 21.02 25.50
C ALA A 197 -5.70 21.99 26.04
N PRO A 198 -5.34 22.95 26.91
CA PRO A 198 -6.26 23.96 27.38
C PRO A 198 -6.90 24.69 26.21
N LYS A 199 -8.21 24.91 26.28
CA LYS A 199 -8.96 25.69 25.28
C LYS A 199 -8.53 27.17 25.25
N ASP A 200 -7.45 27.59 25.87
CA ASP A 200 -6.93 28.97 25.75
C ASP A 200 -5.54 28.99 25.09
N GLY A 201 -4.87 27.83 25.02
CA GLY A 201 -3.56 27.65 24.37
C GLY A 201 -3.64 27.24 22.89
N LEU A 202 -4.83 27.07 22.32
CA LEU A 202 -4.99 26.87 20.87
C LEU A 202 -5.29 28.18 20.17
N SER A 203 -4.61 28.45 19.05
CA SER A 203 -4.93 29.58 18.19
C SER A 203 -6.40 29.55 17.74
N VAL A 204 -6.94 30.74 17.42
CA VAL A 204 -8.34 30.89 17.00
C VAL A 204 -8.62 30.07 15.74
N GLU A 205 -7.65 30.02 14.82
CA GLU A 205 -7.68 29.23 13.59
C GLU A 205 -7.68 27.73 13.89
N ALA A 206 -6.80 27.26 14.77
CA ALA A 206 -6.70 25.85 15.16
C ALA A 206 -8.02 25.36 15.77
N ARG A 207 -8.67 26.19 16.60
CA ARG A 207 -9.98 25.87 17.20
C ARG A 207 -11.10 25.80 16.19
N LYS A 208 -11.13 26.73 15.23
CA LYS A 208 -12.13 26.74 14.17
C LYS A 208 -12.01 25.50 13.28
N VAL A 209 -10.78 25.07 12.99
CA VAL A 209 -10.52 23.83 12.23
C VAL A 209 -10.91 22.60 13.05
N TRP A 210 -10.51 22.53 14.32
CA TRP A 210 -10.82 21.40 15.20
C TRP A 210 -12.33 21.18 15.40
N ASN A 211 -13.10 22.26 15.49
CA ASN A 211 -14.56 22.19 15.63
C ASN A 211 -15.30 22.01 14.29
N SER A 212 -14.61 22.04 13.16
CA SER A 212 -15.23 21.91 11.85
C SER A 212 -15.62 20.46 11.56
N ARG A 213 -16.87 20.23 11.14
CA ARG A 213 -17.34 18.90 10.70
C ARG A 213 -16.50 18.35 9.55
N ASN A 214 -16.10 19.22 8.61
CA ASN A 214 -15.33 18.81 7.43
C ASN A 214 -13.95 18.28 7.82
N PHE A 215 -13.34 18.85 8.86
CA PHE A 215 -12.06 18.37 9.39
C PHE A 215 -12.20 16.95 9.94
N TRP A 216 -13.22 16.69 10.77
CA TRP A 216 -13.45 15.35 11.33
C TRP A 216 -13.83 14.31 10.30
N VAL A 217 -14.64 14.66 9.28
CA VAL A 217 -14.95 13.74 8.17
C VAL A 217 -13.68 13.37 7.41
N PHE A 218 -12.85 14.36 7.09
CA PHE A 218 -11.56 14.11 6.41
C PHE A 218 -10.60 13.29 7.30
N PHE A 219 -10.53 13.62 8.59
CA PHE A 219 -9.70 12.90 9.56
C PHE A 219 -10.11 11.43 9.67
N TRP A 220 -11.41 11.14 9.79
CA TRP A 220 -11.91 9.77 9.80
C TRP A 220 -11.63 9.03 8.50
N GLY A 221 -11.74 9.70 7.34
CA GLY A 221 -11.35 9.12 6.06
C GLY A 221 -9.86 8.71 6.02
N ILE A 222 -8.98 9.57 6.51
CA ILE A 222 -7.54 9.30 6.60
C ILE A 222 -7.23 8.21 7.64
N PHE A 223 -7.94 8.19 8.76
CA PHE A 223 -7.79 7.15 9.78
C PHE A 223 -8.19 5.77 9.24
N VAL A 224 -9.33 5.68 8.54
CA VAL A 224 -9.75 4.44 7.88
C VAL A 224 -8.72 4.02 6.83
N ALA A 225 -8.24 4.95 6.00
CA ALA A 225 -7.19 4.66 5.01
C ALA A 225 -5.89 4.16 5.65
N PHE A 226 -5.49 4.73 6.80
CA PHE A 226 -4.33 4.26 7.56
C PHE A 226 -4.54 2.83 8.07
N VAL A 227 -5.68 2.56 8.73
CA VAL A 227 -5.97 1.23 9.29
C VAL A 227 -6.04 0.17 8.19
N THR A 228 -6.70 0.44 7.07
CA THR A 228 -6.79 -0.51 5.95
C THR A 228 -5.43 -0.76 5.31
N THR A 229 -4.61 0.29 5.14
CA THR A 229 -3.22 0.16 4.67
C THR A 229 -2.38 -0.68 5.62
N TYR A 230 -2.51 -0.45 6.93
CA TYR A 230 -1.79 -1.20 7.96
C TYR A 230 -2.16 -2.68 7.96
N VAL A 231 -3.46 -3.00 8.00
CA VAL A 231 -3.97 -4.37 7.95
C VAL A 231 -3.49 -5.08 6.69
N ARG A 232 -3.50 -4.40 5.55
CA ARG A 232 -2.99 -4.96 4.29
C ARG A 232 -1.51 -5.31 4.36
N CYS A 233 -0.67 -4.43 4.93
CA CYS A 233 0.76 -4.73 5.09
C CYS A 233 0.99 -5.93 6.02
N VAL A 234 0.22 -6.05 7.12
CA VAL A 234 0.30 -7.20 8.03
C VAL A 234 -0.14 -8.49 7.34
N TYR A 235 -1.26 -8.46 6.60
CA TYR A 235 -1.72 -9.61 5.82
C TYR A 235 -0.68 -10.06 4.78
N ARG A 236 0.03 -9.12 4.14
CA ARG A 236 1.11 -9.45 3.20
C ARG A 236 2.28 -10.15 3.87
N ILE A 237 2.63 -9.78 5.10
CA ILE A 237 3.65 -10.51 5.87
C ILE A 237 3.16 -11.95 6.12
N ALA A 238 1.91 -12.11 6.56
CA ALA A 238 1.34 -13.43 6.81
C ALA A 238 1.31 -14.31 5.55
N GLU A 239 0.85 -13.76 4.42
CA GLU A 239 0.81 -14.48 3.13
C GLU A 239 2.21 -14.90 2.66
N MET A 240 3.22 -14.04 2.81
CA MET A 240 4.60 -14.38 2.41
C MET A 240 5.24 -15.38 3.37
N ALA A 241 4.93 -15.31 4.66
CA ALA A 241 5.38 -16.27 5.66
C ALA A 241 4.76 -17.67 5.43
N GLU A 242 3.47 -17.72 5.08
CA GLU A 242 2.80 -18.97 4.73
C GLU A 242 3.43 -19.62 3.49
N ARG A 243 3.72 -18.83 2.45
CA ARG A 243 4.44 -19.33 1.26
C ARG A 243 5.81 -19.91 1.59
N ALA A 244 6.54 -19.29 2.50
CA ALA A 244 7.84 -19.79 2.95
C ALA A 244 7.74 -21.11 3.75
N LEU A 245 6.62 -21.35 4.45
CA LEU A 245 6.37 -22.58 5.20
C LEU A 245 5.84 -23.74 4.35
N SER A 246 5.29 -23.45 3.17
CA SER A 246 4.71 -24.45 2.25
C SER A 246 5.71 -25.08 1.27
N LEU A 247 6.99 -24.65 1.30
CA LEU A 247 8.11 -25.15 0.48
C LEU A 247 9.02 -26.07 1.29
#